data_AF-A0AAX3SP81-F1
#
_entry.id   AF-A0AAX3SP81-F1
#
_cell.length_a   1.000
_cell.length_b   1.000
_cell.length_c   1.000
_cell.angle_alpha   90.00
_cell.angle_beta   90.00
_cell.angle_gamma   90.00
#
_symmetry.space_group_name_H-M   'P 1'
#
loop_
_entity.id
_entity.type
_entity.pdbx_description
1 polymer ?
#
loop_
_entity_poly.entity_id
_entity_poly.type
_entity_poly.pdbx_seq_one_letter_code
_entity_poly.pdbx_strand_id
1 'polypeptide(L)'
;MGRPDNSLGARLARRPVIATLYGAEQMDALLASQAEVAIVANIELRRLRSVISTITGAGKIAIVNIDSCDGISPDKGGVDYLVDLGASSLLSTRVATIQRANKAGLLTMQKVFVTDRSTWPRSIKAVEQSDPNLVQIMPAPMLAHITEAERRILPPLVASGFVCSQEQVQQALAGGAIAVSTSDSGLW
;
A
#
# COMPACT_ATOMS: atom_id res chain seq x y z
N MET A 1 -4.15 30.56 -10.39
CA MET A 1 -4.61 29.28 -9.80
C MET A 1 -3.38 28.41 -9.58
N GLY A 2 -3.09 28.02 -8.33
CA GLY A 2 -1.97 27.13 -8.03
C GLY A 2 -2.20 25.75 -8.66
N ARG A 3 -1.12 25.07 -9.07
CA ARG A 3 -1.23 23.67 -9.52
C ARG A 3 -1.87 22.85 -8.39
N PRO A 4 -2.80 21.94 -8.69
CA PRO A 4 -3.38 21.06 -7.67
C PRO A 4 -2.27 20.24 -7.00
N ASP A 5 -2.31 20.14 -5.66
CA ASP A 5 -1.41 19.27 -4.93
C ASP A 5 -1.73 17.79 -5.28
N ASN A 6 -0.71 17.12 -5.80
CA ASN A 6 -0.75 15.73 -6.25
C ASN A 6 0.11 14.82 -5.36
N SER A 7 0.51 15.30 -4.18
CA SER A 7 1.15 14.50 -3.14
C SER A 7 0.27 13.31 -2.74
N LEU A 8 0.87 12.21 -2.28
CA LEU A 8 0.11 11.04 -1.84
C LEU A 8 -0.93 11.42 -0.77
N GLY A 9 -0.56 12.26 0.20
CA GLY A 9 -1.46 12.72 1.25
C GLY A 9 -2.69 13.43 0.71
N ALA A 10 -2.52 14.36 -0.24
CA ALA A 10 -3.66 15.06 -0.87
C ALA A 10 -4.57 14.11 -1.64
N ARG A 11 -4.00 13.12 -2.34
CA ARG A 11 -4.78 12.11 -3.07
C ARG A 11 -5.60 11.23 -2.14
N LEU A 12 -4.99 10.73 -1.06
CA LEU A 12 -5.69 9.92 -0.06
C LEU A 12 -6.75 10.72 0.71
N ALA A 13 -6.52 12.01 0.95
CA ALA A 13 -7.54 12.89 1.55
C ALA A 13 -8.76 13.09 0.64
N ARG A 14 -8.56 13.18 -0.69
CA ARG A 14 -9.67 13.26 -1.67
C ARG A 14 -10.37 11.91 -1.86
N ARG A 15 -9.58 10.84 -1.99
CA ARG A 15 -10.02 9.49 -2.35
C ARG A 15 -9.33 8.48 -1.42
N PRO A 16 -9.93 8.19 -0.24
CA PRO A 16 -9.28 7.40 0.80
C PRO A 16 -9.27 5.90 0.53
N VAL A 17 -9.89 5.44 -0.55
CA VAL A 17 -9.83 4.03 -0.97
C VAL A 17 -8.64 3.84 -1.92
N ILE A 18 -7.74 2.93 -1.52
CA ILE A 18 -6.63 2.43 -2.33
C ILE A 18 -7.10 1.13 -3.01
N ALA A 19 -7.19 1.15 -4.33
CA ALA A 19 -7.61 -0.02 -5.08
C ALA A 19 -6.51 -1.10 -5.06
N THR A 20 -6.83 -2.31 -4.62
CA THR A 20 -5.87 -3.42 -4.64
C THR A 20 -6.12 -4.27 -5.87
N LEU A 21 -5.29 -4.07 -6.89
CA LEU A 21 -5.29 -4.88 -8.10
C LEU A 21 -4.51 -6.17 -7.84
N TYR A 22 -5.24 -7.29 -7.75
CA TYR A 22 -4.67 -8.63 -7.65
C TYR A 22 -4.68 -9.27 -9.04
N GLY A 23 -3.49 -9.62 -9.57
CA GLY A 23 -3.40 -9.97 -10.98
C GLY A 23 -3.63 -8.74 -11.87
N ALA A 24 -4.15 -8.92 -13.07
CA ALA A 24 -4.34 -7.84 -14.05
C ALA A 24 -5.73 -7.83 -14.71
N GLU A 25 -6.61 -8.73 -14.28
CA GLU A 25 -7.93 -8.98 -14.83
C GLU A 25 -8.85 -7.76 -14.65
N GLN A 26 -8.70 -7.04 -13.55
CA GLN A 26 -9.51 -5.87 -13.19
C GLN A 26 -8.86 -4.54 -13.54
N MET A 27 -7.90 -4.52 -14.47
CA MET A 27 -7.22 -3.29 -14.90
C MET A 27 -8.21 -2.23 -15.39
N ASP A 28 -9.15 -2.61 -16.27
CA ASP A 28 -10.13 -1.65 -16.82
C ASP A 28 -11.03 -1.06 -15.73
N ALA A 29 -11.45 -1.87 -14.76
CA ALA A 29 -12.21 -1.41 -13.61
C ALA A 29 -11.40 -0.43 -12.75
N LEU A 30 -10.12 -0.73 -12.48
CA LEU A 30 -9.21 0.15 -11.77
C LEU A 30 -9.05 1.51 -12.49
N LEU A 31 -8.88 1.48 -13.81
CA LEU A 31 -8.70 2.70 -14.60
C LEU A 31 -9.96 3.57 -14.61
N ALA A 32 -11.14 2.96 -14.68
CA ALA A 32 -12.43 3.65 -14.65
C ALA A 32 -12.84 4.14 -13.24
N SER A 33 -12.21 3.63 -12.18
CA SER A 33 -12.57 3.93 -10.79
C SER A 33 -12.12 5.33 -10.33
N GLN A 34 -12.66 5.77 -9.18
CA GLN A 34 -12.30 7.06 -8.57
C GLN A 34 -11.02 7.00 -7.72
N ALA A 35 -10.51 5.82 -7.40
CA ALA A 35 -9.27 5.61 -6.67
C ALA A 35 -8.09 6.27 -7.40
N GLU A 36 -7.33 7.07 -6.67
CA GLU A 36 -6.14 7.75 -7.18
C GLU A 36 -4.85 6.97 -6.89
N VAL A 37 -4.94 5.94 -6.05
CA VAL A 37 -3.80 5.12 -5.60
C VAL A 37 -4.19 3.66 -5.74
N ALA A 38 -3.27 2.86 -6.29
CA ALA A 38 -3.43 1.43 -6.49
C ALA A 38 -2.29 0.66 -5.82
N ILE A 39 -2.61 -0.44 -5.15
CA ILE A 39 -1.65 -1.48 -4.79
C ILE A 39 -1.67 -2.53 -5.89
N VAL A 40 -0.51 -2.85 -6.45
CA VAL A 40 -0.33 -3.87 -7.48
C VAL A 40 0.23 -5.12 -6.81
N ALA A 41 -0.51 -6.22 -6.85
CA ALA A 41 -0.13 -7.50 -6.25
C ALA A 41 -0.31 -8.66 -7.23
N ASN A 42 0.48 -9.73 -7.05
CA ASN A 42 0.37 -10.96 -7.83
C ASN A 42 0.52 -10.76 -9.35
N ILE A 43 1.48 -9.90 -9.75
CA ILE A 43 1.83 -9.64 -11.14
C ILE A 43 3.16 -10.33 -11.47
N GLU A 44 3.20 -11.07 -12.58
CA GLU A 44 4.44 -11.61 -13.14
C GLU A 44 5.40 -10.50 -13.60
N LEU A 45 6.69 -10.70 -13.39
CA LEU A 45 7.76 -9.76 -13.74
C LEU A 45 7.64 -9.21 -15.18
N ARG A 46 7.32 -10.07 -16.15
CA ARG A 46 7.21 -9.71 -17.58
C ARG A 46 6.13 -8.67 -17.85
N ARG A 47 5.07 -8.66 -17.04
CA ARG A 47 3.94 -7.73 -17.18
C ARG A 47 4.11 -6.48 -16.32
N LEU A 48 4.99 -6.52 -15.33
CA LEU A 48 5.08 -5.50 -14.29
C LEU A 48 5.33 -4.09 -14.84
N ARG A 49 6.25 -3.94 -15.80
CA ARG A 49 6.50 -2.65 -16.47
C ARG A 49 5.23 -2.08 -17.09
N SER A 50 4.51 -2.91 -17.86
CA SER A 50 3.28 -2.49 -18.55
C SER A 50 2.18 -2.09 -17.57
N VAL A 51 2.03 -2.83 -16.48
CA VAL A 51 1.04 -2.54 -15.42
C VAL A 51 1.35 -1.21 -14.74
N ILE A 52 2.62 -0.99 -14.34
CA ILE A 52 3.06 0.27 -13.73
C ILE A 52 2.82 1.44 -14.69
N SER A 53 3.24 1.31 -15.96
CA SER A 53 3.08 2.39 -16.95
C SER A 53 1.63 2.71 -17.24
N THR A 54 0.74 1.72 -17.28
CA THR A 54 -0.69 1.93 -17.53
C THR A 54 -1.36 2.67 -16.39
N ILE A 55 -1.11 2.27 -15.14
CA ILE A 55 -1.67 2.94 -13.95
C ILE A 55 -1.15 4.37 -13.83
N THR A 56 0.16 4.55 -13.98
CA THR A 56 0.80 5.88 -13.88
C THR A 56 0.44 6.81 -15.03
N GLY A 57 0.31 6.28 -16.26
CA GLY A 57 -0.16 7.01 -17.44
C GLY A 57 -1.60 7.52 -17.30
N ALA A 58 -2.43 6.81 -16.52
CA ALA A 58 -3.77 7.27 -16.14
C ALA A 58 -3.78 8.29 -14.99
N GLY A 59 -2.61 8.74 -14.53
CA GLY A 59 -2.48 9.74 -13.46
C GLY A 59 -2.69 9.20 -12.04
N LYS A 60 -2.66 7.87 -11.86
CA LYS A 60 -2.79 7.19 -10.56
C LYS A 60 -1.41 6.78 -10.02
N ILE A 61 -1.29 6.62 -8.70
CA ILE A 61 -0.07 6.10 -8.05
C ILE A 61 -0.11 4.58 -8.04
N ALA A 62 0.99 3.91 -8.43
CA ALA A 62 1.12 2.46 -8.40
C ALA A 62 2.13 2.01 -7.31
N ILE A 63 1.62 1.45 -6.21
CA ILE A 63 2.42 0.87 -5.12
C ILE A 63 2.61 -0.61 -5.40
N VAL A 64 3.84 -1.02 -5.71
CA VAL A 64 4.15 -2.41 -6.09
C VAL A 64 4.39 -3.26 -4.86
N ASN A 65 3.58 -4.30 -4.65
CA ASN A 65 3.84 -5.31 -3.62
C ASN A 65 4.87 -6.34 -4.13
N ILE A 66 6.15 -6.04 -3.92
CA ILE A 66 7.28 -6.87 -4.39
C ILE A 66 7.23 -8.29 -3.82
N ASP A 67 6.70 -8.49 -2.61
CA ASP A 67 6.61 -9.81 -1.98
C ASP A 67 5.70 -10.78 -2.74
N SER A 68 4.79 -10.24 -3.55
CA SER A 68 3.81 -11.00 -4.33
C SER A 68 4.10 -11.03 -5.83
N CYS A 69 5.17 -10.41 -6.29
CA CYS A 69 5.52 -10.40 -7.71
C CYS A 69 6.29 -11.68 -8.07
N ASP A 70 5.77 -12.45 -9.02
CA ASP A 70 6.46 -13.66 -9.48
C ASP A 70 7.65 -13.32 -10.38
N GLY A 71 8.75 -14.06 -10.22
CA GLY A 71 9.99 -13.89 -10.95
C GLY A 71 10.92 -12.79 -10.43
N ILE A 72 10.60 -12.11 -9.32
CA ILE A 72 11.46 -11.09 -8.70
C ILE A 72 11.68 -11.37 -7.21
N SER A 73 12.94 -11.33 -6.78
CA SER A 73 13.30 -11.47 -5.37
C SER A 73 13.16 -10.12 -4.63
N PRO A 74 12.62 -10.07 -3.40
CA PRO A 74 12.58 -8.86 -2.57
C PRO A 74 13.93 -8.46 -1.97
N ASP A 75 15.02 -8.57 -2.73
CA ASP A 75 16.38 -8.23 -2.32
C ASP A 75 16.84 -6.92 -2.95
N LYS A 76 18.15 -6.63 -2.87
CA LYS A 76 18.71 -5.42 -3.48
C LYS A 76 18.47 -5.38 -4.99
N GLY A 77 18.74 -6.48 -5.69
CA GLY A 77 18.61 -6.54 -7.15
C GLY A 77 17.16 -6.36 -7.59
N GLY A 78 16.21 -6.94 -6.86
CA GLY A 78 14.79 -6.73 -7.14
C GLY A 78 14.33 -5.28 -6.91
N VAL A 79 14.78 -4.64 -5.83
CA VAL A 79 14.45 -3.22 -5.59
C VAL A 79 15.03 -2.33 -6.69
N ASP A 80 16.31 -2.50 -7.03
CA ASP A 80 16.98 -1.73 -8.08
C ASP A 80 16.26 -1.94 -9.43
N TYR A 81 15.87 -3.18 -9.75
CA TYR A 81 15.13 -3.49 -10.96
C TYR A 81 13.75 -2.81 -11.01
N LEU A 82 13.02 -2.72 -9.90
CA LEU A 82 11.74 -1.99 -9.86
C LEU A 82 11.92 -0.49 -10.13
N VAL A 83 13.00 0.12 -9.64
CA VAL A 83 13.34 1.51 -9.96
C VAL A 83 13.55 1.67 -11.47
N ASP A 84 14.28 0.75 -12.10
CA ASP A 84 14.51 0.75 -13.57
C ASP A 84 13.21 0.53 -14.38
N LEU A 85 12.20 -0.12 -13.79
CA LEU A 85 10.87 -0.23 -14.38
C LEU A 85 10.05 1.06 -14.28
N GLY A 86 10.51 2.06 -13.52
CA GLY A 86 9.81 3.31 -13.25
C GLY A 86 8.88 3.25 -12.04
N ALA A 87 9.04 2.27 -11.15
CA ALA A 87 8.31 2.26 -9.88
C ALA A 87 8.77 3.44 -9.02
N SER A 88 7.81 4.16 -8.43
CA SER A 88 8.06 5.24 -7.47
C SER A 88 7.63 4.87 -6.05
N SER A 89 6.96 3.73 -5.88
CA SER A 89 6.48 3.26 -4.59
C SER A 89 6.48 1.74 -4.47
N LEU A 90 6.81 1.24 -3.28
CA LEU A 90 6.99 -0.17 -2.97
C LEU A 90 6.28 -0.56 -1.68
N LEU A 91 5.68 -1.74 -1.66
CA LEU A 91 5.11 -2.38 -0.49
C LEU A 91 5.81 -3.72 -0.23
N SER A 92 6.18 -3.96 1.03
CA SER A 92 6.74 -5.25 1.48
C SER A 92 6.45 -5.47 2.96
N THR A 93 6.48 -6.73 3.39
CA THR A 93 6.47 -7.16 4.79
C THR A 93 7.86 -7.14 5.42
N ARG A 94 8.93 -7.05 4.60
CA ARG A 94 10.32 -7.30 5.02
C ARG A 94 11.05 -6.00 5.34
N VAL A 95 11.54 -5.89 6.58
CA VAL A 95 12.33 -4.74 7.07
C VAL A 95 13.47 -4.37 6.11
N ALA A 96 14.26 -5.36 5.72
CA ALA A 96 15.44 -5.12 4.90
C ALA A 96 15.10 -4.67 3.47
N THR A 97 13.91 -5.01 2.96
CA THR A 97 13.44 -4.57 1.64
C THR A 97 12.96 -3.12 1.71
N ILE A 98 12.20 -2.77 2.75
CA ILE A 98 11.75 -1.39 3.01
C ILE A 98 12.95 -0.45 3.17
N GLN A 99 13.94 -0.80 3.99
CA GLN A 99 15.14 0.03 4.19
C GLN A 99 15.91 0.29 2.88
N ARG A 100 15.93 -0.69 1.97
CA ARG A 100 16.57 -0.54 0.66
C ARG A 100 15.76 0.37 -0.25
N ALA A 101 14.44 0.17 -0.30
CA ALA A 101 13.53 1.03 -1.06
C ALA A 101 13.60 2.49 -0.58
N ASN A 102 13.66 2.72 0.73
CA ASN A 102 13.90 4.05 1.32
C ASN A 102 15.21 4.67 0.80
N LYS A 103 16.32 3.92 0.82
CA LYS A 103 17.62 4.38 0.30
C LYS A 103 17.60 4.67 -1.21
N ALA A 104 16.75 3.98 -1.95
CA ALA A 104 16.52 4.20 -3.37
C ALA A 104 15.56 5.39 -3.66
N GLY A 105 15.04 6.06 -2.63
CA GLY A 105 14.13 7.20 -2.77
C GLY A 105 12.69 6.81 -3.13
N LEU A 106 12.32 5.55 -2.97
CA LEU A 106 10.94 5.09 -3.17
C LEU A 106 10.07 5.49 -1.98
N LEU A 107 8.79 5.77 -2.25
CA LEU A 107 7.78 5.80 -1.21
C LEU A 107 7.50 4.38 -0.73
N THR A 108 7.60 4.11 0.56
CA THR A 108 7.49 2.76 1.12
C THR A 108 6.26 2.58 1.99
N MET A 109 5.64 1.41 1.86
CA MET A 109 4.58 0.94 2.73
C MET A 109 4.97 -0.41 3.33
N GLN A 110 5.12 -0.49 4.65
CA GLN A 110 5.32 -1.79 5.29
C GLN A 110 3.98 -2.46 5.56
N LYS A 111 3.82 -3.67 5.05
CA LYS A 111 2.67 -4.51 5.32
C LYS A 111 2.88 -5.31 6.61
N VAL A 112 1.92 -5.26 7.50
CA VAL A 112 1.91 -5.97 8.77
C VAL A 112 0.67 -6.86 8.83
N PHE A 113 0.91 -8.17 8.95
CA PHE A 113 -0.13 -9.13 9.30
C PHE A 113 -0.16 -9.30 10.81
N VAL A 114 -1.32 -9.05 11.41
CA VAL A 114 -1.56 -9.33 12.81
C VAL A 114 -2.42 -10.58 12.90
N THR A 115 -1.79 -11.69 13.24
CA THR A 115 -2.44 -13.00 13.41
C THR A 115 -2.92 -13.19 14.84
N ASP A 116 -2.15 -12.69 15.80
CA ASP A 116 -2.43 -12.79 17.23
C ASP A 116 -1.78 -11.64 18.01
N ARG A 117 -2.22 -11.46 19.26
CA ARG A 117 -1.71 -10.42 20.16
C ARG A 117 -0.21 -10.52 20.43
N SER A 118 0.38 -11.71 20.39
CA SER A 118 1.78 -11.94 20.71
C SER A 118 2.72 -11.47 19.59
N THR A 119 2.24 -11.43 18.35
CA THR A 119 3.02 -10.92 17.20
C THR A 119 3.10 -9.39 17.16
N TRP A 120 2.10 -8.69 17.72
CA TRP A 120 1.97 -7.24 17.56
C TRP A 120 3.17 -6.43 18.05
N PRO A 121 3.76 -6.68 19.24
CA PRO A 121 4.96 -5.95 19.68
C PRO A 121 6.16 -6.15 18.75
N ARG A 122 6.30 -7.33 18.14
CA ARG A 122 7.36 -7.62 17.17
C ARG A 122 7.12 -6.84 15.87
N SER A 123 5.86 -6.74 15.45
CA SER A 123 5.48 -5.95 14.28
C SER A 123 5.77 -4.46 14.45
N ILE A 124 5.46 -3.88 15.62
CA ILE A 124 5.80 -2.47 15.92
C ILE A 124 7.32 -2.25 15.81
N LYS A 125 8.12 -3.12 16.45
CA LYS A 125 9.60 -3.02 16.35
C LYS A 125 10.11 -3.15 14.92
N ALA A 126 9.50 -4.01 14.11
CA ALA A 126 9.87 -4.16 12.70
C ALA A 126 9.55 -2.90 11.89
N VAL A 127 8.42 -2.25 12.17
CA VAL A 127 8.04 -0.95 11.57
C VAL A 127 9.04 0.13 11.98
N GLU A 128 9.33 0.25 13.27
CA GLU A 128 10.32 1.21 13.79
C GLU A 128 11.69 1.01 13.14
N GLN A 129 12.14 -0.25 13.01
CA GLN A 129 13.42 -0.58 12.42
C GLN A 129 13.49 -0.25 10.92
N SER A 130 12.38 -0.42 10.19
CA SER A 130 12.37 -0.25 8.74
C SER A 130 12.12 1.19 8.30
N ASP A 131 11.48 2.00 9.17
CA ASP A 131 11.12 3.40 8.95
C ASP A 131 10.32 3.64 7.65
N PRO A 132 9.16 2.99 7.46
CA PRO A 132 8.38 3.12 6.24
C PRO A 132 7.58 4.42 6.24
N ASN A 133 7.24 4.93 5.05
CA ASN A 133 6.35 6.11 4.97
C ASN A 133 4.91 5.80 5.41
N LEU A 134 4.47 4.56 5.25
CA LEU A 134 3.12 4.09 5.56
C LEU A 134 3.16 2.69 6.17
N VAL A 135 2.13 2.35 6.94
CA VAL A 135 1.93 0.98 7.43
C VAL A 135 0.58 0.46 6.97
N GLN A 136 0.57 -0.65 6.24
CA GLN A 136 -0.66 -1.39 5.93
C GLN A 136 -0.91 -2.43 7.02
N ILE A 137 -1.98 -2.26 7.80
CA ILE A 137 -2.40 -3.23 8.80
C ILE A 137 -3.42 -4.20 8.19
N MET A 138 -3.19 -5.49 8.39
CA MET A 138 -4.11 -6.55 8.02
C MET A 138 -4.36 -7.52 9.17
N PRO A 139 -5.62 -7.93 9.43
CA PRO A 139 -6.84 -7.49 8.74
C PRO A 139 -7.38 -6.14 9.26
N ALA A 140 -8.27 -5.46 8.54
CA ALA A 140 -8.80 -4.15 8.91
C ALA A 140 -9.49 -4.12 10.29
N PRO A 141 -10.23 -5.16 10.72
CA PRO A 141 -10.81 -5.21 12.07
C PRO A 141 -9.78 -5.07 13.21
N MET A 142 -8.50 -5.38 12.97
CA MET A 142 -7.45 -5.19 13.99
C MET A 142 -7.23 -3.72 14.34
N LEU A 143 -7.66 -2.77 13.51
CA LEU A 143 -7.52 -1.35 13.80
C LEU A 143 -8.18 -0.95 15.13
N ALA A 144 -9.30 -1.58 15.49
CA ALA A 144 -9.99 -1.33 16.76
C ALA A 144 -9.19 -1.77 18.00
N HIS A 145 -8.19 -2.63 17.82
CA HIS A 145 -7.32 -3.12 18.89
C HIS A 145 -6.01 -2.34 19.04
N ILE A 146 -5.72 -1.42 18.11
CA ILE A 146 -4.54 -0.55 18.20
C ILE A 146 -4.88 0.64 19.10
N THR A 147 -4.12 0.79 20.18
CA THR A 147 -4.32 1.87 21.14
C THR A 147 -3.95 3.23 20.54
N GLU A 148 -4.47 4.31 21.11
CA GLU A 148 -4.10 5.66 20.68
C GLU A 148 -2.61 5.95 20.82
N ALA A 149 -1.97 5.44 21.89
CA ALA A 149 -0.53 5.57 22.09
C ALA A 149 0.26 4.87 20.97
N GLU A 150 -0.13 3.66 20.57
CA GLU A 150 0.50 2.94 19.46
C GLU A 150 0.28 3.66 18.13
N ARG A 151 -0.92 4.19 17.87
CA ARG A 151 -1.20 4.96 16.65
C ARG A 151 -0.33 6.21 16.52
N ARG A 152 0.05 6.85 17.63
CA ARG A 152 0.89 8.07 17.63
C ARG A 152 2.35 7.80 17.28
N ILE A 153 2.86 6.59 17.54
CA ILE A 153 4.25 6.22 17.24
C ILE A 153 4.41 5.55 15.88
N LEU A 154 3.31 5.02 15.31
CA LEU A 154 3.32 4.39 14.00
C LEU A 154 3.24 5.44 12.88
N PRO A 155 3.87 5.17 11.71
CA PRO A 155 3.57 5.90 10.50
C PRO A 155 2.07 5.83 10.14
N PRO A 156 1.57 6.72 9.27
CA PRO A 156 0.17 6.74 8.88
C PRO A 156 -0.35 5.37 8.42
N LEU A 157 -1.51 4.99 8.97
CA LEU A 157 -2.06 3.65 8.82
C LEU A 157 -2.99 3.53 7.61
N VAL A 158 -2.81 2.46 6.84
CA VAL A 158 -3.75 1.98 5.83
C VAL A 158 -4.40 0.69 6.35
N ALA A 159 -5.71 0.70 6.56
CA ALA A 159 -6.43 -0.50 6.96
C ALA A 159 -6.70 -1.39 5.73
N SER A 160 -6.55 -2.71 5.85
CA SER A 160 -6.69 -3.61 4.71
C SER A 160 -7.18 -5.00 5.09
N GLY A 161 -7.91 -5.67 4.20
CA GLY A 161 -8.44 -7.01 4.40
C GLY A 161 -9.76 -7.03 5.19
N PHE A 162 -10.74 -7.79 4.70
CA PHE A 162 -12.12 -7.83 5.19
C PHE A 162 -12.87 -6.47 5.14
N VAL A 163 -12.57 -5.66 4.12
CA VAL A 163 -13.32 -4.43 3.82
C VAL A 163 -14.12 -4.65 2.55
N CYS A 164 -15.43 -4.85 2.72
CA CYS A 164 -16.39 -5.22 1.69
C CYS A 164 -17.62 -4.30 1.69
N SER A 165 -17.62 -3.21 2.45
CA SER A 165 -18.71 -2.22 2.44
C SER A 165 -18.22 -0.79 2.69
N GLN A 166 -18.99 0.19 2.23
CA GLN A 166 -18.73 1.60 2.51
C GLN A 166 -18.76 1.90 4.01
N GLU A 167 -19.61 1.21 4.78
CA GLU A 167 -19.64 1.34 6.24
C GLU A 167 -18.30 0.94 6.87
N GLN A 168 -17.71 -0.18 6.44
CA GLN A 168 -16.40 -0.62 6.93
C GLN A 168 -15.29 0.35 6.53
N VAL A 169 -15.37 0.98 5.36
CA VAL A 169 -14.46 2.06 4.97
C VAL A 169 -14.57 3.22 5.95
N GLN A 170 -15.78 3.72 6.22
CA GLN A 170 -15.99 4.84 7.15
C GLN A 170 -15.55 4.50 8.58
N GLN A 171 -15.85 3.28 9.06
CA GLN A 171 -15.43 2.80 10.37
C GLN A 171 -13.90 2.77 10.50
N ALA A 172 -13.18 2.30 9.47
CA ALA A 172 -11.72 2.27 9.49
C ALA A 172 -11.12 3.69 9.49
N LEU A 173 -11.66 4.61 8.71
CA LEU A 173 -11.21 6.00 8.71
C LEU A 173 -11.47 6.69 10.06
N ALA A 174 -12.67 6.51 10.63
CA ALA A 174 -12.99 6.99 11.98
C ALA A 174 -12.12 6.34 13.07
N GLY A 175 -11.67 5.10 12.83
CA GLY A 175 -10.73 4.36 13.69
C GLY A 175 -9.27 4.80 13.58
N GLY A 176 -8.97 5.86 12.81
CA GLY A 176 -7.64 6.45 12.71
C GLY A 176 -6.77 5.93 11.57
N ALA A 177 -7.32 5.15 10.64
CA ALA A 177 -6.66 4.91 9.36
C ALA A 177 -6.75 6.17 8.48
N ILE A 178 -5.69 6.50 7.74
CA ILE A 178 -5.72 7.60 6.77
C ILE A 178 -6.30 7.16 5.41
N ALA A 179 -6.32 5.86 5.17
CA ALA A 179 -6.84 5.25 3.96
C ALA A 179 -7.21 3.79 4.21
N VAL A 180 -7.95 3.21 3.28
CA VAL A 180 -8.36 1.81 3.31
C VAL A 180 -8.00 1.18 1.98
N SER A 181 -7.38 0.00 1.99
CA SER A 181 -7.17 -0.76 0.75
C SER A 181 -8.06 -1.99 0.68
N THR A 182 -8.68 -2.21 -0.47
CA THR A 182 -9.56 -3.35 -0.72
C THR A 182 -9.41 -3.86 -2.16
N SER A 183 -9.66 -5.16 -2.37
CA SER A 183 -9.77 -5.76 -3.70
C SER A 183 -11.21 -5.77 -4.23
N ASP A 184 -12.17 -5.25 -3.46
CA ASP A 184 -13.55 -5.10 -3.92
C ASP A 184 -13.68 -3.90 -4.86
N SER A 185 -13.82 -4.17 -6.15
CA SER A 185 -13.93 -3.15 -7.19
C SER A 185 -15.18 -2.27 -7.06
N GLY A 186 -16.21 -2.70 -6.33
CA GLY A 186 -17.39 -1.88 -6.04
C GLY A 186 -17.10 -0.72 -5.09
N LEU A 187 -15.94 -0.73 -4.42
CA LEU A 187 -15.51 0.30 -3.47
C LEU A 187 -14.43 1.24 -4.05
N TRP A 188 -13.85 0.92 -5.22
CA TRP A 188 -12.75 1.66 -5.83
C TRP A 188 -13.16 2.98 -6.49
#